data_AF-A0A935W6C9-F1
#
_entry.id   AF-A0A935W6C9-F1
#
_cell.length_a   1.000
_cell.length_b   1.000
_cell.length_c   1.000
_cell.angle_alpha   90.00
_cell.angle_beta   90.00
_cell.angle_gamma   90.00
#
_symmetry.space_group_name_H-M   'P 1'
#
loop_
_entity.id
_entity.type
_entity.pdbx_description
1 polymer ?
#
loop_
_entity_poly.entity_id
_entity_poly.type
_entity_poly.pdbx_seq_one_letter_code
_entity_poly.pdbx_strand_id
1 'polypeptide(L)'
;MFRILSLLIIAAAIYWLFNFGKKNGFSIKTLLNNLISAVINSVKKISEFKNQALSEKINSIKKLLYVVTVALFLIMAISAFIPAIIFGGSLSGVFLLIHVTAAPFFAVSLALTIVIYAQQNKFGTKDFKNQTDFNNLNSLKLNNSGNQKLIFWLFTFFSLPAIVSIILSMFPLFGTEGQNILLEIHRYSTLILFILLVLHSGLLNLKSN
;
A
#
# COMPACT_ATOMS: atom_id res chain seq x y z
N MET A 1 19.03 0.46 -16.74
CA MET A 1 18.86 1.64 -15.85
C MET A 1 17.97 1.36 -14.65
N PHE A 2 16.77 0.77 -14.85
CA PHE A 2 15.80 0.48 -13.79
C PHE A 2 16.40 -0.22 -12.55
N ARG A 3 17.21 -1.28 -12.71
CA ARG A 3 17.78 -2.06 -11.60
C ARG A 3 18.60 -1.22 -10.60
N ILE A 4 19.49 -0.36 -11.09
CA ILE A 4 20.35 0.47 -10.24
C ILE A 4 19.51 1.53 -9.53
N LEU A 5 18.60 2.16 -10.27
CA LEU A 5 17.70 3.19 -9.75
C LEU A 5 16.75 2.61 -8.68
N SER A 6 16.12 1.47 -8.95
CA SER A 6 15.22 0.79 -8.01
C SER A 6 15.97 0.35 -6.75
N LEU A 7 17.21 -0.14 -6.88
CA LEU A 7 18.06 -0.49 -5.74
C LEU A 7 18.33 0.71 -4.84
N LEU A 8 18.78 1.83 -5.42
CA LEU A 8 19.08 3.05 -4.67
C LEU A 8 17.83 3.59 -3.97
N ILE A 9 16.70 3.63 -4.68
CA ILE A 9 15.43 4.13 -4.14
C ILE A 9 14.90 3.25 -3.03
N ILE A 10 14.90 1.92 -3.21
CA ILE A 10 14.43 0.97 -2.20
C ILE A 10 15.34 1.02 -0.97
N ALA A 11 16.66 1.06 -1.16
CA ALA A 11 17.61 1.21 -0.06
C ALA A 11 17.40 2.52 0.70
N ALA A 12 17.20 3.64 0.00
CA ALA A 12 16.90 4.95 0.59
C ALA A 12 15.58 4.94 1.37
N ALA A 13 14.52 4.32 0.83
CA ALA A 13 13.22 4.21 1.49
C ALA A 13 13.29 3.35 2.76
N ILE A 14 14.01 2.23 2.72
CA ILE A 14 14.22 1.36 3.89
C ILE A 14 15.06 2.08 4.94
N TYR A 15 16.13 2.75 4.52
CA TYR A 15 16.99 3.54 5.41
C TYR A 15 16.21 4.67 6.08
N TRP A 16 15.37 5.39 5.31
CA TRP A 16 14.47 6.41 5.83
C TRP A 16 13.53 5.82 6.87
N LEU A 17 12.87 4.69 6.58
CA LEU A 17 11.95 4.04 7.51
C LEU A 17 12.65 3.64 8.81
N PHE A 18 13.87 3.09 8.72
CA PHE A 18 14.66 2.69 9.88
C PHE A 18 15.05 3.90 10.75
N ASN A 19 15.59 4.96 10.14
CA ASN A 19 15.97 6.17 10.85
C ASN A 19 14.76 6.90 11.44
N PHE A 20 13.65 6.93 10.70
CA PHE A 20 12.40 7.52 11.15
C PHE A 20 11.81 6.72 12.32
N GLY A 21 11.87 5.39 12.27
CA GLY A 21 11.52 4.52 13.40
C GLY A 21 12.37 4.79 14.63
N LYS A 22 13.69 4.86 14.48
CA LYS A 22 14.62 5.16 15.57
C LYS A 22 14.33 6.52 16.22
N LYS A 23 14.04 7.56 15.43
CA LYS A 23 13.72 8.91 15.94
C LYS A 23 12.39 8.96 16.67
N ASN A 24 11.39 8.20 16.23
CA ASN A 24 10.03 8.22 16.79
C ASN A 24 9.75 7.05 17.75
N GLY A 25 10.79 6.35 18.21
CA GLY A 25 10.68 5.31 19.24
C GLY A 25 10.02 4.01 18.80
N PHE A 26 9.91 3.71 17.51
CA PHE A 26 9.31 2.45 17.02
C PHE A 26 10.29 1.60 16.19
N SER A 27 10.17 0.27 16.32
CA SER A 27 11.01 -0.70 15.60
C SER A 27 10.28 -1.29 14.38
N ILE A 28 11.03 -1.68 13.35
CA ILE A 28 10.50 -2.46 12.22
C ILE A 28 9.86 -3.77 12.71
N LYS A 29 10.40 -4.36 13.78
CA LYS A 29 9.79 -5.54 14.42
C LYS A 29 8.39 -5.22 14.95
N THR A 30 8.20 -4.03 15.52
CA THR A 30 6.88 -3.56 15.98
C THR A 30 5.91 -3.41 14.81
N LEU A 31 6.35 -2.85 13.68
CA LEU A 31 5.54 -2.76 12.47
C LEU A 31 5.08 -4.14 11.97
N LEU A 32 6.00 -5.09 11.87
CA LEU A 32 5.71 -6.45 11.44
C LEU A 32 4.75 -7.15 12.41
N ASN A 33 5.00 -7.03 13.72
CA ASN A 33 4.13 -7.61 14.74
C ASN A 33 2.73 -6.99 14.73
N ASN A 34 2.61 -5.67 14.48
CA ASN A 34 1.34 -4.99 14.34
C ASN A 34 0.58 -5.46 13.10
N LEU A 35 1.26 -5.68 11.97
CA LEU A 35 0.64 -6.24 10.76
C LEU A 35 0.18 -7.68 10.99
N ILE A 36 1.04 -8.54 11.54
CA ILE A 36 0.71 -9.95 11.81
C ILE A 36 -0.44 -10.05 12.81
N SER A 37 -0.39 -9.29 13.91
CA SER A 37 -1.48 -9.26 14.88
C SER A 37 -2.77 -8.70 14.27
N ALA A 38 -2.70 -7.69 13.39
CA ALA A 38 -3.87 -7.19 12.68
C ALA A 38 -4.49 -8.25 11.75
N VAL A 39 -3.67 -9.06 11.06
CA VAL A 39 -4.14 -10.21 10.26
C VAL A 39 -4.85 -11.23 11.16
N ILE A 40 -4.16 -11.70 12.20
CA ILE A 40 -4.68 -12.72 13.12
C ILE A 40 -5.98 -12.25 13.78
N ASN A 41 -6.00 -11.01 14.26
CA ASN A 41 -7.18 -10.42 14.91
C ASN A 41 -8.33 -10.26 13.93
N SER A 42 -8.06 -9.86 12.68
CA SER A 42 -9.10 -9.72 11.66
C SER A 42 -9.70 -11.07 11.29
N VAL A 43 -8.88 -12.13 11.19
CA VAL A 43 -9.36 -13.50 10.93
C VAL A 43 -10.14 -14.05 12.12
N LYS A 44 -9.64 -13.89 13.35
CA LYS A 44 -10.34 -14.34 14.55
C LYS A 44 -11.71 -13.67 14.69
N LYS A 45 -11.81 -12.38 14.35
CA LYS A 45 -13.07 -11.64 14.44
C LYS A 45 -14.14 -12.08 13.43
N ILE A 46 -13.76 -12.84 12.39
CA ILE A 46 -14.71 -13.43 11.43
C ILE A 46 -15.56 -14.51 12.10
N SER A 47 -15.03 -15.28 13.06
CA SER A 47 -15.82 -16.31 13.75
C SER A 47 -16.90 -15.71 14.67
N GLU A 48 -16.65 -14.51 15.21
CA GLU A 48 -17.59 -13.76 16.06
C GLU A 48 -18.56 -12.87 15.27
N PHE A 49 -18.45 -12.85 13.94
CA PHE A 49 -19.15 -11.93 13.04
C PHE A 49 -20.68 -12.05 13.09
N LYS A 50 -21.22 -13.22 13.44
CA LYS A 50 -22.67 -13.46 13.47
C LYS A 50 -23.38 -12.57 14.50
N ASN A 51 -22.77 -12.35 15.66
CA ASN A 51 -23.41 -11.74 16.84
C ASN A 51 -23.13 -10.24 17.03
N GLN A 52 -22.36 -9.61 16.14
CA GLN A 52 -22.00 -8.19 16.24
C GLN A 52 -23.10 -7.25 15.73
N ALA A 53 -23.09 -6.00 16.20
CA ALA A 53 -23.92 -4.94 15.62
C ALA A 53 -23.47 -4.62 14.18
N LEU A 54 -24.38 -4.13 13.32
CA LEU A 54 -24.08 -3.86 11.90
C LEU A 54 -22.90 -2.87 11.72
N SER A 55 -22.82 -1.84 12.55
CA SER A 55 -21.73 -0.84 12.53
C SER A 55 -20.37 -1.48 12.81
N GLU A 56 -20.32 -2.43 13.76
CA GLU A 56 -19.11 -3.17 14.11
C GLU A 56 -18.72 -4.16 13.02
N LYS A 57 -19.69 -4.83 12.40
CA LYS A 57 -19.47 -5.71 11.24
C LYS A 57 -18.81 -4.95 10.10
N ILE A 58 -19.36 -3.78 9.74
CA ILE A 58 -18.80 -2.92 8.69
C ILE A 58 -17.37 -2.52 9.03
N ASN A 59 -17.10 -2.09 10.26
CA ASN A 59 -15.74 -1.71 10.67
C ASN A 59 -14.75 -2.89 10.63
N SER A 60 -15.19 -4.09 11.00
CA SER A 60 -14.39 -5.31 10.92
C SER A 60 -14.06 -5.67 9.47
N ILE A 61 -15.04 -5.58 8.56
CA ILE A 61 -14.83 -5.80 7.11
C ILE A 61 -13.84 -4.78 6.55
N LYS A 62 -13.98 -3.49 6.92
CA LYS A 62 -13.06 -2.43 6.50
C LYS A 62 -11.61 -2.75 6.85
N LYS A 63 -11.37 -3.12 8.10
CA LYS A 63 -10.04 -3.50 8.60
C LYS A 63 -9.50 -4.73 7.90
N LEU A 64 -10.35 -5.76 7.72
CA LEU A 64 -9.97 -6.99 7.02
C LEU A 64 -9.55 -6.69 5.58
N LEU A 65 -10.35 -5.93 4.82
CA LEU A 65 -10.04 -5.55 3.45
C LEU A 65 -8.74 -4.75 3.35
N TYR A 66 -8.52 -3.80 4.26
CA TYR A 66 -7.27 -3.05 4.32
C TYR A 66 -6.07 -3.98 4.54
N VAL A 67 -6.15 -4.87 5.53
CA VAL A 67 -5.07 -5.82 5.85
C VAL A 67 -4.80 -6.79 4.71
N VAL A 68 -5.84 -7.34 4.09
CA VAL A 68 -5.73 -8.23 2.93
C VAL A 68 -5.08 -7.50 1.76
N THR A 69 -5.47 -6.25 1.48
CA THR A 69 -4.89 -5.43 0.41
C THR A 69 -3.39 -5.21 0.63
N VAL A 70 -2.99 -4.84 1.86
CA VAL A 70 -1.58 -4.65 2.21
C VAL A 70 -0.80 -5.96 2.10
N ALA A 71 -1.35 -7.06 2.60
CA ALA A 71 -0.71 -8.38 2.53
C ALA A 71 -0.50 -8.83 1.07
N LEU A 72 -1.52 -8.70 0.22
CA LEU A 72 -1.44 -9.01 -1.20
C LEU A 72 -0.42 -8.12 -1.92
N PHE A 73 -0.40 -6.81 -1.63
CA PHE A 73 0.61 -5.92 -2.18
C PHE A 73 2.02 -6.33 -1.78
N LEU A 74 2.24 -6.73 -0.53
CA LEU A 74 3.55 -7.21 -0.07
C LEU A 74 3.97 -8.51 -0.78
N ILE A 75 3.05 -9.46 -0.98
CA ILE A 75 3.32 -10.68 -1.77
C ILE A 75 3.72 -10.31 -3.21
N MET A 76 3.01 -9.36 -3.83
CA MET A 76 3.31 -8.86 -5.18
C MET A 76 4.67 -8.15 -5.25
N ALA A 77 4.97 -7.28 -4.28
CA ALA A 77 6.23 -6.55 -4.21
C ALA A 77 7.41 -7.49 -3.98
N ILE A 78 7.30 -8.44 -3.05
CA ILE A 78 8.33 -9.45 -2.76
C ILE A 78 8.58 -10.32 -3.99
N SER A 79 7.51 -10.84 -4.60
CA SER A 79 7.63 -11.71 -5.77
C SER A 79 8.24 -11.02 -6.98
N ALA A 80 7.99 -9.72 -7.19
CA ALA A 80 8.55 -8.96 -8.31
C ALA A 80 9.95 -8.40 -8.04
N PHE A 81 10.17 -7.79 -6.89
CA PHE A 81 11.43 -7.08 -6.62
C PHE A 81 12.57 -8.01 -6.26
N ILE A 82 12.33 -9.12 -5.54
CA ILE A 82 13.41 -10.06 -5.19
C ILE A 82 14.12 -10.57 -6.45
N PRO A 83 13.43 -11.11 -7.47
CA PRO A 83 14.12 -11.61 -8.66
C PRO A 83 14.77 -10.50 -9.48
N ALA A 84 14.08 -9.36 -9.63
CA ALA A 84 14.59 -8.23 -10.41
C ALA A 84 15.86 -7.62 -9.80
N ILE A 85 15.96 -7.60 -8.47
CA ILE A 85 17.09 -7.00 -7.75
C ILE A 85 18.24 -7.99 -7.60
N ILE A 86 17.95 -9.17 -7.06
CA ILE A 86 18.97 -10.16 -6.66
C ILE A 86 19.50 -10.88 -7.89
N PHE A 87 18.62 -11.48 -8.69
CA PHE A 87 19.01 -12.30 -9.84
C PHE A 87 19.26 -11.46 -11.10
N GLY A 88 18.83 -10.18 -11.11
CA GLY A 88 19.04 -9.27 -12.25
C GLY A 88 18.31 -9.68 -13.52
N GLY A 89 17.43 -10.68 -13.44
CA GLY A 89 16.69 -11.25 -14.56
C GLY A 89 15.25 -10.75 -14.63
N SER A 90 14.56 -11.14 -15.71
CA SER A 90 13.12 -11.00 -15.83
C SER A 90 12.39 -11.89 -14.81
N LEU A 91 11.22 -11.44 -14.36
CA LEU A 91 10.34 -12.22 -13.51
C LEU A 91 9.94 -13.52 -14.24
N SER A 92 10.29 -14.68 -13.66
CA SER A 92 10.06 -15.99 -14.28
C SER A 92 9.77 -17.08 -13.24
N GLY A 93 9.33 -18.26 -13.70
CA GLY A 93 9.12 -19.44 -12.87
C GLY A 93 8.10 -19.23 -11.74
N VAL A 94 8.43 -19.72 -10.55
CA VAL A 94 7.54 -19.68 -9.36
C VAL A 94 7.22 -18.25 -8.94
N PHE A 95 8.17 -17.32 -9.04
CA PHE A 95 7.92 -15.92 -8.69
C PHE A 95 6.89 -15.28 -9.63
N LEU A 96 6.97 -15.57 -10.93
CA LEU A 96 5.98 -15.12 -11.90
C LEU A 96 4.61 -15.74 -11.60
N LEU A 97 4.55 -17.04 -11.30
CA LEU A 97 3.30 -17.73 -10.97
C LEU A 97 2.60 -17.11 -9.76
N ILE A 98 3.34 -16.88 -8.67
CA ILE A 98 2.81 -16.22 -7.46
C ILE A 98 2.31 -14.82 -7.80
N HIS A 99 3.10 -14.05 -8.54
CA HIS A 99 2.78 -12.67 -8.90
C HIS A 99 1.50 -12.58 -9.74
N VAL A 100 1.41 -13.33 -10.84
CA VAL A 100 0.22 -13.32 -11.71
C VAL A 100 -1.01 -13.86 -10.99
N THR A 101 -0.85 -14.86 -10.11
CA THR A 101 -1.96 -15.42 -9.33
C THR A 101 -2.49 -14.42 -8.29
N ALA A 102 -1.61 -13.68 -7.61
CA ALA A 102 -2.00 -12.71 -6.58
C ALA A 102 -2.54 -11.39 -7.16
N ALA A 103 -2.14 -11.02 -8.39
CA ALA A 103 -2.54 -9.79 -9.05
C ALA A 103 -4.06 -9.52 -9.11
N PRO A 104 -4.93 -10.46 -9.55
CA PRO A 104 -6.38 -10.21 -9.62
C PRO A 104 -6.99 -9.99 -8.22
N PHE A 105 -6.57 -10.76 -7.21
CA PHE A 105 -7.05 -10.58 -5.85
C PHE A 105 -6.61 -9.23 -5.27
N PHE A 106 -5.38 -8.81 -5.57
CA PHE A 106 -4.90 -7.47 -5.22
C PHE A 106 -5.74 -6.38 -5.88
N ALA A 107 -6.00 -6.47 -7.18
CA ALA A 107 -6.78 -5.47 -7.92
C ALA A 107 -8.21 -5.33 -7.34
N VAL A 108 -8.89 -6.44 -7.06
CA VAL A 108 -10.25 -6.43 -6.48
C VAL A 108 -10.24 -5.87 -5.06
N SER A 109 -9.33 -6.34 -4.20
CA SER A 109 -9.24 -5.87 -2.81
C SER A 109 -8.88 -4.38 -2.73
N LEU A 110 -7.98 -3.91 -3.61
CA LEU A 110 -7.62 -2.50 -3.73
C LEU A 110 -8.83 -1.66 -4.16
N ALA A 111 -9.56 -2.08 -5.19
CA ALA A 111 -10.75 -1.36 -5.65
C ALA A 111 -11.79 -1.21 -4.54
N LEU A 112 -12.07 -2.30 -3.80
CA LEU A 112 -12.97 -2.26 -2.65
C LEU A 112 -12.45 -1.31 -1.55
N THR A 113 -11.15 -1.38 -1.23
CA THR A 113 -10.53 -0.51 -0.24
C THR A 113 -10.64 0.97 -0.64
N ILE A 114 -10.38 1.31 -1.90
CA ILE A 114 -10.51 2.67 -2.42
C ILE A 114 -11.94 3.17 -2.24
N VAL A 115 -12.95 2.42 -2.70
CA VAL A 115 -14.36 2.83 -2.62
C VAL A 115 -14.79 3.07 -1.17
N ILE A 116 -14.39 2.18 -0.26
CA ILE A 116 -14.81 2.25 1.15
C ILE A 116 -14.12 3.38 1.92
N TYR A 117 -12.86 3.67 1.61
CA TYR A 117 -12.07 4.69 2.30
C TYR A 117 -12.06 6.06 1.60
N ALA A 118 -12.59 6.17 0.37
CA ALA A 118 -12.61 7.43 -0.39
C ALA A 118 -13.30 8.57 0.36
N GLN A 119 -14.45 8.32 1.01
CA GLN A 119 -15.16 9.35 1.75
C GLN A 119 -14.36 9.85 2.97
N GLN A 120 -13.61 8.97 3.65
CA GLN A 120 -12.80 9.32 4.81
C GLN A 120 -11.53 10.09 4.41
N ASN A 121 -11.08 9.95 3.16
CA ASN A 121 -9.92 10.63 2.62
C ASN A 121 -10.28 11.83 1.72
N LYS A 122 -11.49 12.38 1.83
CA LYS A 122 -11.83 13.66 1.20
C LYS A 122 -11.00 14.78 1.83
N PHE A 123 -10.40 15.61 0.98
CA PHE A 123 -9.76 16.84 1.43
C PHE A 123 -10.80 17.83 1.91
N GLY A 124 -10.56 18.43 3.06
CA GLY A 124 -11.36 19.49 3.65
C GLY A 124 -10.52 20.75 3.89
N THR A 125 -11.17 21.85 4.22
CA THR A 125 -10.53 23.15 4.45
C THR A 125 -9.49 23.13 5.58
N LYS A 126 -9.65 22.23 6.55
CA LYS A 126 -8.71 22.01 7.67
C LYS A 126 -7.43 21.27 7.27
N ASP A 127 -7.42 20.57 6.12
CA ASP A 127 -6.22 19.85 5.67
C ASP A 127 -5.19 20.79 5.03
N PHE A 128 -5.60 21.99 4.63
CA PHE A 128 -4.77 23.01 3.98
C PHE A 128 -4.41 24.20 4.89
N LYS A 129 -5.04 24.32 6.06
CA LYS A 129 -4.66 25.34 7.05
C LYS A 129 -3.55 24.77 7.93
N ASN A 130 -2.36 25.36 7.83
CA ASN A 130 -1.26 25.08 8.74
C ASN A 130 -1.72 25.24 10.20
N GLN A 131 -1.39 24.23 10.97
CA GLN A 131 -1.68 24.00 12.38
C GLN A 131 -1.37 25.24 13.26
N THR A 132 -2.39 26.03 13.60
CA THR A 132 -2.30 27.07 14.65
C THR A 132 -3.46 27.00 15.64
N ASP A 133 -3.98 25.81 15.95
CA ASP A 133 -4.94 25.65 17.04
C ASP A 133 -4.69 24.34 17.79
N PHE A 134 -3.78 24.39 18.77
CA PHE A 134 -3.48 23.31 19.71
C PHE A 134 -4.52 23.18 20.85
N ASN A 135 -5.56 24.02 20.88
CA ASN A 135 -6.38 24.22 22.08
C ASN A 135 -7.80 23.64 22.05
N ASN A 136 -8.16 22.78 21.10
CA ASN A 136 -9.49 22.15 21.08
C ASN A 136 -9.42 20.63 20.89
N LEU A 137 -9.00 19.96 21.96
CA LEU A 137 -8.69 18.53 22.02
C LEU A 137 -9.88 17.60 22.31
N ASN A 138 -11.14 18.06 22.27
CA ASN A 138 -12.26 17.25 22.79
C ASN A 138 -13.33 16.81 21.76
N SER A 139 -13.13 16.95 20.44
CA SER A 139 -14.16 16.47 19.48
C SER A 139 -13.67 15.95 18.12
N LEU A 140 -12.37 15.71 17.94
CA LEU A 140 -11.87 15.24 16.65
C LEU A 140 -12.00 13.72 16.53
N LYS A 141 -13.15 13.27 15.99
CA LYS A 141 -13.28 12.00 15.26
C LYS A 141 -11.99 11.75 14.48
N LEU A 142 -11.34 10.62 14.74
CA LEU A 142 -10.13 10.09 14.08
C LEU A 142 -10.03 10.48 12.59
N ASN A 143 -9.58 11.69 12.29
CA ASN A 143 -9.42 12.14 10.91
C ASN A 143 -8.00 11.77 10.47
N ASN A 144 -7.87 11.29 9.23
CA ASN A 144 -6.55 11.06 8.66
C ASN A 144 -5.87 12.42 8.46
N SER A 145 -4.57 12.51 8.74
CA SER A 145 -3.82 13.75 8.50
C SER A 145 -3.82 14.09 6.99
N GLY A 146 -3.65 15.36 6.64
CA GLY A 146 -3.58 15.79 5.22
C GLY A 146 -2.57 14.95 4.40
N ASN A 147 -1.43 14.61 5.00
CA ASN A 147 -0.41 13.75 4.39
C ASN A 147 -0.90 12.32 4.13
N GLN A 148 -1.69 11.72 5.04
CA GLN A 148 -2.27 10.39 4.83
C GLN A 148 -3.30 10.39 3.70
N LYS A 149 -4.11 11.44 3.60
CA LYS A 149 -5.07 11.62 2.50
C LYS A 149 -4.35 11.78 1.16
N LEU A 150 -3.28 12.57 1.13
CA LEU A 150 -2.43 12.73 -0.05
C LEU A 150 -1.83 11.40 -0.51
N ILE A 151 -1.25 10.63 0.42
CA ILE A 151 -0.70 9.30 0.09
C ILE A 151 -1.79 8.36 -0.41
N PHE A 152 -2.99 8.37 0.18
CA PHE A 152 -4.11 7.56 -0.30
C PHE A 152 -4.47 7.87 -1.77
N TRP A 153 -4.56 9.15 -2.13
CA TRP A 153 -4.88 9.56 -3.50
C TRP A 153 -3.73 9.31 -4.47
N LEU A 154 -2.47 9.54 -4.07
CA LEU A 154 -1.31 9.19 -4.89
C LEU A 154 -1.23 7.68 -5.11
N PHE A 155 -1.45 6.88 -4.08
CA PHE A 155 -1.45 5.41 -4.20
C PHE A 155 -2.56 4.95 -5.16
N THR A 156 -3.75 5.53 -5.03
CA THR A 156 -4.86 5.28 -5.95
C THR A 156 -4.49 5.64 -7.39
N PHE A 157 -3.97 6.85 -7.60
CA PHE A 157 -3.58 7.36 -8.91
C PHE A 157 -2.52 6.49 -9.58
N PHE A 158 -1.45 6.10 -8.88
CA PHE A 158 -0.37 5.27 -9.43
C PHE A 158 -0.73 3.79 -9.57
N SER A 159 -1.78 3.32 -8.88
CA SER A 159 -2.27 1.95 -9.07
C SER A 159 -2.90 1.73 -10.44
N LEU A 160 -3.55 2.76 -11.01
CA LEU A 160 -4.16 2.71 -12.33
C LEU A 160 -3.14 2.45 -13.46
N PRO A 161 -2.09 3.27 -13.67
CA PRO A 161 -1.09 3.00 -14.69
C PRO A 161 -0.36 1.68 -14.42
N ALA A 162 -0.12 1.31 -13.16
CA ALA A 162 0.48 0.02 -12.83
C ALA A 162 -0.35 -1.17 -13.33
N ILE A 163 -1.67 -1.17 -13.09
CA ILE A 163 -2.57 -2.26 -13.47
C ILE A 163 -2.87 -2.23 -14.98
N VAL A 164 -3.21 -1.06 -15.51
CA VAL A 164 -3.57 -0.91 -16.93
C VAL A 164 -2.40 -1.26 -17.82
N SER A 165 -1.18 -0.78 -17.50
CA SER A 165 -0.04 -1.00 -18.39
C SER A 165 0.37 -2.47 -18.46
N ILE A 166 0.28 -3.22 -17.35
CA ILE A 166 0.60 -4.67 -17.38
C ILE A 166 -0.49 -5.48 -18.07
N ILE A 167 -1.77 -5.12 -17.90
CA ILE A 167 -2.85 -5.80 -18.64
C ILE A 167 -2.66 -5.57 -20.15
N LEU A 168 -2.40 -4.32 -20.56
CA LEU A 168 -2.19 -3.99 -21.97
C LEU A 168 -0.94 -4.66 -22.56
N SER A 169 0.12 -4.87 -21.78
CA SER A 169 1.33 -5.54 -22.27
C SER A 169 1.14 -7.05 -22.47
N MET A 170 0.11 -7.66 -21.87
CA MET A 170 -0.23 -9.07 -22.07
C MET A 170 -0.97 -9.34 -23.39
N PHE A 171 -1.50 -8.32 -24.03
CA PHE A 171 -2.16 -8.45 -25.33
C PHE A 171 -1.25 -7.99 -26.47
N PRO A 172 -1.31 -8.63 -27.65
CA PRO A 172 -0.55 -8.21 -28.84
C PRO A 172 -1.21 -6.99 -29.53
N LEU A 173 -1.63 -5.99 -28.75
CA LEU A 173 -2.26 -4.76 -29.26
C LEU A 173 -1.22 -3.73 -29.74
N PHE A 174 0.01 -3.82 -29.21
CA PHE A 174 1.11 -2.94 -29.52
C PHE A 174 2.29 -3.72 -30.08
N GLY A 175 3.11 -3.10 -30.92
CA GLY A 175 4.39 -3.66 -31.34
C GLY A 175 5.36 -3.80 -30.16
N THR A 176 6.51 -4.44 -30.40
CA THR A 176 7.55 -4.73 -29.39
C THR A 176 7.93 -3.49 -28.57
N GLU A 177 8.07 -2.34 -29.22
CA GLU A 177 8.43 -1.09 -28.54
C GLU A 177 7.33 -0.61 -27.58
N GLY A 178 6.06 -0.68 -28.00
CA GLY A 178 4.95 -0.31 -27.14
C GLY A 178 4.81 -1.23 -25.92
N GLN A 179 5.06 -2.53 -26.10
CA GLN A 179 5.08 -3.49 -24.99
C GLN A 179 6.21 -3.17 -23.98
N ASN A 180 7.39 -2.78 -24.47
CA ASN A 180 8.49 -2.35 -23.60
C ASN A 180 8.11 -1.09 -22.80
N ILE A 181 7.52 -0.08 -23.44
CA ILE A 181 7.06 1.14 -22.77
C ILE A 181 6.03 0.82 -21.68
N LEU A 182 5.05 -0.05 -21.97
CA LEU A 182 4.03 -0.47 -21.00
C LEU A 182 4.63 -1.21 -19.80
N LEU A 183 5.64 -2.05 -20.03
CA LEU A 183 6.39 -2.72 -18.97
C LEU A 183 7.21 -1.74 -18.13
N GLU A 184 7.80 -0.70 -18.73
CA GLU A 184 8.49 0.35 -17.98
C GLU A 184 7.53 1.16 -17.12
N ILE A 185 6.37 1.56 -17.68
CA ILE A 185 5.31 2.25 -16.92
C ILE A 185 4.88 1.40 -15.72
N HIS A 186 4.72 0.08 -15.90
CA HIS A 186 4.38 -0.83 -14.81
C HIS A 186 5.46 -0.83 -13.71
N ARG A 187 6.72 -0.97 -14.11
CA ARG A 187 7.88 -1.03 -13.22
C ARG A 187 8.06 0.25 -12.41
N TYR A 188 7.96 1.42 -13.04
CA TYR A 188 8.10 2.70 -12.33
C TYR A 188 6.89 3.01 -11.46
N SER A 189 5.67 2.71 -11.92
CA SER A 189 4.45 2.92 -11.12
C SER A 189 4.47 2.05 -9.85
N THR A 190 4.84 0.78 -9.97
CA THR A 190 4.94 -0.13 -8.81
C THR A 190 6.05 0.26 -7.84
N LEU A 191 7.17 0.80 -8.33
CA LEU A 191 8.22 1.37 -7.48
C LEU A 191 7.71 2.57 -6.66
N ILE A 192 6.94 3.47 -7.28
CA ILE A 192 6.33 4.61 -6.58
C ILE A 192 5.33 4.12 -5.53
N LEU A 193 4.49 3.12 -5.86
CA LEU A 193 3.54 2.52 -4.91
C LEU A 193 4.26 1.92 -3.69
N PHE A 194 5.41 1.27 -3.90
CA PHE A 194 6.20 0.73 -2.80
C PHE A 194 6.71 1.84 -1.86
N ILE A 195 7.22 2.94 -2.41
CA ILE A 195 7.64 4.11 -1.61
C ILE A 195 6.47 4.68 -0.82
N LEU A 196 5.32 4.84 -1.47
CA LEU A 196 4.11 5.35 -0.82
C LEU A 196 3.64 4.45 0.32
N LEU A 197 3.75 3.12 0.19
CA LEU A 197 3.45 2.19 1.27
C LEU A 197 4.41 2.36 2.46
N VAL A 198 5.71 2.53 2.21
CA VAL A 198 6.72 2.77 3.24
C VAL A 198 6.43 4.06 4.00
N LEU A 199 6.14 5.15 3.27
CA LEU A 199 5.74 6.43 3.85
C LEU A 199 4.44 6.31 4.67
N HIS A 200 3.44 5.61 4.13
CA HIS A 200 2.16 5.37 4.81
C HIS A 200 2.36 4.63 6.13
N SER A 201 3.19 3.59 6.15
CA SER A 201 3.50 2.78 7.33
C SER A 201 4.19 3.61 8.41
N GLY A 202 5.12 4.50 8.03
CA GLY A 202 5.76 5.43 8.95
C GLY A 202 4.75 6.41 9.59
N LEU A 203 3.88 7.02 8.78
CA LEU A 203 2.88 7.97 9.28
C LEU A 203 1.78 7.34 10.13
N LEU A 204 1.41 6.08 9.86
CA LEU A 204 0.38 5.39 10.61
C LEU A 204 0.82 5.14 12.06
N ASN A 205 2.11 4.83 12.26
CA ASN A 205 2.67 4.64 13.59
C ASN A 205 2.74 5.92 14.44
N LEU A 206 2.92 7.09 13.82
CA LEU A 206 2.90 8.36 14.57
C LEU A 206 1.56 8.62 15.29
N LYS A 207 0.46 8.02 14.83
CA LYS A 207 -0.88 8.21 15.38
C LYS A 207 -1.21 7.22 16.51
N SER A 208 -0.37 6.20 16.72
CA SER A 208 -0.57 5.16 17.74
C SER A 208 0.17 5.43 19.05
N ASN A 209 1.04 6.44 19.07
CA ASN A 209 1.70 6.98 20.26
C ASN A 209 0.99 8.28 20.69
#